data_AF-A0A3D4CYT2-F1
#
_entry.id   AF-A0A3D4CYT2-F1
#
_cell.length_a   1.000
_cell.length_b   1.000
_cell.length_c   1.000
_cell.angle_alpha   90.00
_cell.angle_beta   90.00
_cell.angle_gamma   90.00
#
_symmetry.space_group_name_H-M   'P 1'
#
loop_
_entity.id
_entity.type
_entity.pdbx_description
1 polymer ?
#
loop_
_entity_poly.entity_id
_entity_poly.type
_entity_poly.pdbx_seq_one_letter_code
_entity_poly.pdbx_strand_id
1 'polypeptide(L)'
;MTKRVLIIGGGFAGLECARRLARDKRFEVTLVDRTNHHLFQPLLYQVATASLAAPDIARSLRQILMKASNVTVLMDQIVDLVPKERFAMGKSGEKYEYDYLFLA
;
A
#
# COMPACT_ATOMS: atom_id res chain seq x y z
N MET A 1 21.66 7.74 6.43
CA MET A 1 21.09 6.38 6.41
C MET A 1 19.64 6.48 5.97
N THR A 2 19.26 5.70 4.95
CA THR A 2 17.87 5.59 4.49
C THR A 2 17.06 4.78 5.50
N LYS A 3 15.82 5.19 5.77
CA LYS A 3 14.91 4.52 6.71
C LYS A 3 13.85 3.72 5.95
N ARG A 4 13.65 2.46 6.33
CA ARG A 4 12.67 1.57 5.73
C ARG A 4 11.29 1.83 6.32
N VAL A 5 10.30 2.13 5.48
CA VAL A 5 8.90 2.32 5.89
C VAL A 5 8.06 1.22 5.28
N LEU A 6 7.40 0.43 6.12
CA LEU A 6 6.37 -0.52 5.69
C LEU A 6 4.99 0.14 5.84
N ILE A 7 4.26 0.24 4.75
CA ILE A 7 2.85 0.64 4.71
C ILE A 7 2.03 -0.61 4.46
N ILE A 8 1.06 -0.90 5.32
CA ILE A 8 0.10 -1.99 5.15
C ILE A 8 -1.24 -1.36 4.82
N GLY A 9 -1.74 -1.63 3.60
CA GLY A 9 -2.99 -1.08 3.08
C GLY A 9 -2.77 -0.04 1.97
N GLY A 10 -3.33 -0.29 0.80
CA GLY A 10 -3.35 0.57 -0.40
C GLY A 10 -4.63 1.39 -0.56
N GLY A 11 -5.37 1.57 0.55
CA GLY A 11 -6.54 2.45 0.61
C GLY A 11 -6.16 3.93 0.53
N PHE A 12 -7.06 4.81 0.97
CA PHE A 12 -6.83 6.27 0.94
C PHE A 12 -5.61 6.68 1.75
N ALA A 13 -5.55 6.23 3.01
CA ALA A 13 -4.49 6.63 3.93
C ALA A 13 -3.12 6.12 3.50
N GLY A 14 -3.01 4.83 3.14
CA GLY A 14 -1.73 4.25 2.73
C GLY A 14 -1.22 4.81 1.40
N LEU A 15 -2.10 5.03 0.42
CA LEU A 15 -1.71 5.66 -0.84
C LEU A 15 -1.21 7.09 -0.63
N GLU A 16 -1.89 7.90 0.18
CA GLU A 16 -1.47 9.28 0.44
C GLU A 16 -0.17 9.32 1.27
N CYS A 17 -0.01 8.41 2.23
CA CYS A 17 1.24 8.25 2.98
C CYS A 17 2.41 7.93 2.02
N ALA A 18 2.23 6.94 1.14
CA ALA A 18 3.23 6.57 0.14
C ALA A 18 3.59 7.75 -0.78
N ARG A 19 2.59 8.53 -1.24
CA ARG A 19 2.82 9.72 -2.07
C ARG A 19 3.60 10.83 -1.37
N ARG A 20 3.38 11.03 -0.08
CA ARG A 20 4.13 12.02 0.71
C ARG A 20 5.56 11.57 0.93
N LEU A 21 5.76 10.32 1.35
CA LEU A 21 7.09 9.75 1.56
C LEU A 21 7.89 9.60 0.26
N ALA A 22 7.23 9.45 -0.89
CA ALA A 22 7.88 9.40 -2.20
C ALA A 22 8.70 10.67 -2.53
N ARG A 23 8.40 11.80 -1.87
CA ARG A 23 9.08 13.07 -2.09
C ARG A 23 10.35 13.22 -1.25
N ASP A 24 10.59 12.33 -0.30
CA ASP A 24 11.69 12.40 0.65
C ASP A 24 12.65 11.22 0.49
N LYS A 25 13.85 11.51 0.00
CA LYS A 25 14.90 10.52 -0.28
C LYS A 25 15.49 9.86 0.96
N ARG A 26 15.13 10.33 2.17
CA ARG A 26 15.52 9.69 3.42
C ARG A 26 14.77 8.37 3.67
N PHE A 27 13.71 8.10 2.91
CA PHE A 27 12.87 6.91 3.09
C PHE A 27 12.91 5.98 1.89
N GLU A 28 12.87 4.69 2.18
CA GLU A 28 12.60 3.61 1.23
C GLU A 28 11.30 2.94 1.66
N VAL A 29 10.29 2.96 0.80
CA VAL A 29 8.91 2.64 1.17
C VAL A 29 8.50 1.34 0.52
N THR A 30 8.00 0.39 1.32
CA THR A 30 7.29 -0.79 0.83
C THR A 30 5.82 -0.64 1.18
N LEU A 31 4.95 -0.60 0.17
CA LEU A 31 3.50 -0.63 0.34
C LEU A 31 3.00 -2.03 0.02
N VAL A 32 2.41 -2.70 1.01
CA VAL A 32 1.83 -4.04 0.88
C VAL A 32 0.31 -3.92 0.97
N ASP A 33 -0.40 -4.45 -0.01
CA ASP A 33 -1.86 -4.59 0.04
C ASP A 33 -2.29 -5.96 -0.49
N ARG A 34 -3.39 -6.50 0.05
CA ARG A 34 -3.97 -7.78 -0.39
C ARG A 34 -4.56 -7.72 -1.82
N THR A 35 -4.71 -6.52 -2.38
CA THR A 35 -5.17 -6.25 -3.73
C THR A 35 -4.13 -5.42 -4.49
N ASN A 36 -4.19 -5.44 -5.83
CA ASN A 36 -3.26 -4.71 -6.69
C ASN A 36 -3.71 -3.27 -7.03
N HIS A 37 -4.84 -2.82 -6.50
CA HIS A 37 -5.48 -1.57 -6.89
C HIS A 37 -5.94 -0.75 -5.69
N HIS A 38 -5.91 0.57 -5.86
CA HIS A 38 -6.64 1.49 -5.02
C HIS A 38 -8.10 1.50 -5.46
N LEU A 39 -9.00 1.26 -4.51
CA LEU A 39 -10.44 1.32 -4.71
C LEU A 39 -10.99 2.63 -4.14
N PHE A 40 -11.64 3.42 -4.98
CA PHE A 40 -12.36 4.62 -4.53
C PHE A 40 -13.72 4.21 -3.95
N GLN A 41 -13.67 3.68 -2.72
CA GLN A 41 -14.81 3.13 -1.99
C GLN A 41 -16.07 4.03 -1.95
N PRO A 42 -15.98 5.38 -1.92
CA PRO A 42 -17.15 6.23 -1.90
C PRO A 42 -18.11 6.03 -3.08
N LEU A 43 -17.67 5.52 -4.22
CA LEU A 43 -18.54 5.28 -5.40
C LEU A 43 -18.95 3.81 -5.57
N LEU A 44 -18.73 2.96 -4.57
CA LEU A 44 -19.16 1.55 -4.63
C LEU A 44 -20.66 1.39 -4.87
N TYR A 45 -21.47 2.30 -4.33
CA TYR A 45 -22.91 2.29 -4.56
C TYR A 45 -23.26 2.46 -6.05
N GLN A 46 -22.52 3.29 -6.79
CA GLN A 46 -22.76 3.49 -8.22
C GLN A 46 -22.38 2.26 -9.05
N VAL A 47 -21.39 1.49 -8.61
CA VAL A 47 -21.09 0.18 -9.22
C VAL A 47 -22.19 -0.82 -8.90
N ALA A 48 -22.66 -0.87 -7.65
CA ALA A 48 -23.74 -1.76 -7.23
C ALA A 48 -25.07 -1.46 -7.96
N THR A 49 -25.33 -0.20 -8.31
CA THR A 49 -26.51 0.22 -9.10
C THR A 49 -26.28 0.19 -10.61
N ALA A 50 -25.18 -0.41 -11.08
CA ALA A 50 -24.78 -0.45 -12.50
C ALA A 50 -24.67 0.92 -13.19
N SER A 51 -24.49 2.00 -12.42
CA SER A 51 -24.28 3.36 -12.94
C SER A 51 -22.81 3.61 -13.32
N LEU A 52 -21.87 2.83 -12.76
CA LEU A 52 -20.45 2.83 -13.11
C LEU A 52 -19.93 1.39 -13.25
N ALA A 53 -18.89 1.20 -14.04
CA ALA A 53 -18.17 -0.08 -14.09
C ALA A 53 -17.09 -0.13 -12.98
N ALA A 54 -16.75 -1.33 -12.51
CA ALA A 54 -15.71 -1.49 -11.48
C ALA A 54 -14.34 -0.85 -11.84
N PRO A 55 -13.85 -0.94 -13.09
CA PRO A 55 -12.60 -0.27 -13.48
C PRO A 55 -12.64 1.27 -13.38
N ASP A 56 -13.82 1.90 -13.40
CA ASP A 56 -13.95 3.35 -13.27
C ASP A 56 -13.57 3.84 -11.87
N ILE A 57 -13.62 2.95 -10.87
CA ILE A 57 -13.34 3.27 -9.46
C ILE A 57 -12.14 2.50 -8.90
N ALA A 58 -11.46 1.69 -9.71
CA ALA A 58 -10.33 0.86 -9.30
C ALA A 58 -9.11 1.14 -10.19
N ARG A 59 -7.99 1.56 -9.57
CA ARG A 59 -6.75 1.89 -10.30
C ARG A 59 -5.55 1.17 -9.72
N SER A 60 -4.69 0.62 -10.58
CA SER A 60 -3.48 -0.09 -10.16
C SER A 60 -2.59 0.78 -9.27
N LEU A 61 -2.24 0.28 -8.08
CA LEU A 61 -1.33 0.96 -7.16
C LEU A 61 0.05 1.17 -7.78
N ARG A 62 0.56 0.15 -8.48
CA ARG A 62 1.83 0.22 -9.21
C ARG A 62 1.82 1.32 -10.26
N GLN A 63 0.74 1.44 -11.04
CA GLN A 63 0.63 2.49 -12.05
C GLN A 63 0.53 3.88 -11.40
N ILE A 64 -0.23 4.04 -10.31
CA ILE A 64 -0.33 5.31 -9.59
C ILE A 64 1.03 5.77 -9.06
N LEU A 65 1.83 4.82 -8.54
CA LEU A 65 3.11 5.09 -7.90
C LEU A 65 4.31 4.91 -8.83
N MET A 66 4.10 4.70 -10.14
CA MET A 66 5.17 4.31 -11.08
C MET A 66 6.34 5.29 -11.20
N LYS A 67 6.12 6.58 -10.86
CA LYS A 67 7.16 7.62 -10.91
C LYS A 67 7.91 7.77 -9.58
N ALA A 68 7.46 7.11 -8.52
CA ALA A 68 8.07 7.17 -7.20
C ALA A 68 9.22 6.15 -7.13
N SER A 69 10.44 6.62 -7.37
CA SER A 69 11.64 5.76 -7.46
C SER A 69 12.01 5.07 -6.14
N ASN A 70 11.51 5.56 -5.00
CA ASN A 70 11.76 5.01 -3.66
C ASN A 70 10.55 4.27 -3.07
N VAL A 71 9.54 3.95 -3.88
CA VAL A 71 8.34 3.22 -3.44
C VAL A 71 8.21 1.91 -4.20
N THR A 72 8.22 0.81 -3.45
CA THR A 72 7.93 -0.53 -3.94
C THR A 72 6.52 -0.92 -3.52
N VAL A 73 5.69 -1.35 -4.48
CA VAL A 73 4.35 -1.89 -4.19
C VAL A 73 4.43 -3.42 -4.28
N LEU A 74 3.93 -4.13 -3.28
CA LEU A 74 3.84 -5.59 -3.26
C LEU A 74 2.39 -6.00 -2.99
N MET A 75 1.95 -7.08 -3.64
CA MET A 75 0.62 -7.63 -3.40
C MET A 75 0.76 -8.84 -2.49
N ASP A 76 0.41 -8.67 -1.22
CA ASP A 76 0.38 -9.72 -0.22
C ASP A 76 -0.60 -9.34 0.90
N GLN A 77 -1.10 -10.33 1.61
CA GLN A 77 -1.90 -10.12 2.80
C GLN A 77 -1.00 -10.26 4.02
N ILE A 78 -0.82 -9.19 4.79
CA ILE A 78 -0.16 -9.31 6.09
C ILE A 78 -1.07 -10.09 7.05
N VAL A 79 -0.52 -11.13 7.67
CA VAL A 79 -1.23 -12.03 8.59
C VAL A 79 -0.74 -11.93 10.02
N ASP A 80 0.47 -11.43 10.24
CA ASP A 80 1.03 -11.25 11.58
C ASP A 80 1.96 -10.03 11.66
N LEU A 81 2.07 -9.44 12.85
CA LEU A 81 2.95 -8.32 13.17
C LEU A 81 3.81 -8.68 14.39
N VAL A 82 5.12 -8.48 14.25
CA VAL A 82 6.09 -8.72 15.34
C VAL A 82 6.84 -7.42 15.66
N PRO A 83 6.23 -6.46 16.39
CA PRO A 83 6.79 -5.12 16.58
C PRO A 83 8.12 -5.09 17.35
N LYS A 84 8.32 -6.02 18.29
CA LYS A 84 9.58 -6.13 19.04
C LYS A 84 10.78 -6.38 18.12
N GLU A 85 10.56 -7.16 17.06
CA GLU A 85 11.57 -7.51 16.06
C GLU A 85 11.45 -6.69 14.78
N ARG A 86 10.47 -5.77 14.72
CA ARG A 86 10.21 -4.82 13.63
C ARG A 86 10.02 -5.47 12.25
N PHE A 87 9.16 -6.48 12.20
CA PHE A 87 8.70 -7.04 10.93
C PHE A 87 7.22 -7.41 10.92
N ALA A 88 6.71 -7.66 9.73
CA ALA A 88 5.39 -8.22 9.45
C ALA A 88 5.52 -9.49 8.63
N MET A 89 4.64 -10.47 8.85
CA MET A 89 4.58 -11.69 8.06
C MET A 89 3.47 -11.60 7.01
N GLY A 90 3.84 -11.85 5.77
CA GLY A 90 2.93 -12.04 4.66
C GLY A 90 2.31 -13.43 4.65
N LYS A 91 1.12 -13.54 4.08
CA LYS A 91 0.47 -14.84 3.79
C LYS A 91 1.28 -15.67 2.80
N SER A 92 2.07 -14.99 1.95
CA SER A 92 3.04 -15.63 1.06
C SER A 92 4.19 -16.36 1.79
N GLY A 93 4.38 -16.09 3.09
CA GLY A 93 5.56 -16.53 3.85
C GLY A 93 6.69 -15.51 3.86
N GLU A 94 6.59 -14.44 3.06
CA GLU A 94 7.58 -13.36 3.03
C GLU A 94 7.59 -12.57 4.34
N LYS A 95 8.80 -12.13 4.73
CA LYS A 95 9.05 -11.31 5.91
C LYS A 95 9.30 -9.86 5.48
N TYR A 96 8.50 -8.93 5.99
CA TYR A 96 8.62 -7.50 5.69
C TYR A 96 9.19 -6.74 6.88
N GLU A 97 10.49 -6.43 6.83
CA GLU A 97 11.17 -5.67 7.87
C GLU A 97 10.99 -4.16 7.71
N TYR A 98 11.01 -3.43 8.82
CA TYR A 98 10.84 -1.98 8.81
C TYR A 98 11.63 -1.25 9.90
N ASP A 99 11.89 0.04 9.68
CA ASP A 99 12.20 0.98 10.76
C ASP A 99 10.93 1.64 11.29
N TYR A 100 9.98 1.93 10.39
CA TYR A 100 8.68 2.52 10.70
C TYR A 100 7.57 1.72 10.04
N LEU A 101 6.48 1.52 10.78
CA LEU A 101 5.26 0.86 10.31
C LEU A 101 4.12 1.87 10.23
N PHE A 102 3.39 1.88 9.12
CA PHE A 102 2.13 2.59 8.96
C PHE A 102 1.02 1.59 8.63
N LEU A 103 0.13 1.34 9.58
CA LEU A 103 -1.04 0.49 9.42
C LEU A 103 -2.23 1.36 8.99
N ALA A 104 -2.80 1.09 7.81
CA ALA A 104 -3.76 1.95 7.13
C ALA A 104 -5.07 1.23 6.74
#